data_AF-A0A151QZA0-F1
#
_entry.id   AF-A0A151QZA0-F1
#
_cell.length_a   1.000
_cell.length_b   1.000
_cell.length_c   1.000
_cell.angle_alpha   90.00
_cell.angle_beta   90.00
_cell.angle_gamma   90.00
#
_symmetry.space_group_name_H-M   'P 1'
#
loop_
_entity.id
_entity.type
_entity.pdbx_description
1 polymer ?
#
loop_
_entity_poly.entity_id
_entity_poly.type
_entity_poly.pdbx_seq_one_letter_code
_entity_poly.pdbx_strand_id
1 'polypeptide(L)'
;MDRSNQMQWCEVCSVMCMDDDLLKLHFQGQKHKTKLQMLEIIREGGEAPNTPKWCELCTLWCCDEFAFKQHLEGKKHILKLHAMKKEKK
;
A
#
# COMPACT_ATOMS: atom_id res chain seq x y z
N MET A 1 10.88 37.94 3.01
CA MET A 1 10.00 38.04 1.82
C MET A 1 10.57 37.05 0.82
N ASP A 2 9.93 36.00 0.35
CA ASP A 2 8.54 35.58 0.41
C ASP A 2 8.49 34.05 0.30
N ARG A 3 7.49 33.46 0.95
CA ARG A 3 7.29 32.03 1.13
C ARG A 3 6.99 31.37 -0.22
N SER A 4 8.01 30.82 -0.88
CA SER A 4 7.80 29.81 -1.93
C SER A 4 7.42 28.47 -1.30
N ASN A 5 6.39 28.46 -0.47
CA ASN A 5 5.80 27.24 0.07
C ASN A 5 4.81 26.74 -0.99
N GLN A 6 5.35 26.19 -2.08
CA GLN A 6 4.57 25.61 -3.18
C GLN A 6 3.95 24.30 -2.69
N MET A 7 2.85 24.41 -1.95
CA MET A 7 2.07 23.27 -1.53
C MET A 7 1.59 22.50 -2.76
N GLN A 8 1.98 21.24 -2.82
CA GLN A 8 1.70 20.37 -3.94
C GLN A 8 0.47 19.52 -3.65
N TRP A 9 -0.37 19.33 -4.65
CA TRP A 9 -1.56 18.51 -4.55
C TRP A 9 -1.38 17.20 -5.31
N CYS A 10 -1.67 16.08 -4.64
CA CYS A 10 -1.75 14.79 -5.29
C CYS A 10 -3.22 14.48 -5.58
N GLU A 11 -3.62 14.42 -6.85
CA GLU A 11 -5.01 14.08 -7.22
C GLU A 11 -5.35 12.62 -6.90
N VAL A 12 -4.37 11.72 -7.04
CA VAL A 12 -4.52 10.28 -6.76
C VAL A 12 -4.84 10.05 -5.30
N CYS A 13 -4.05 10.64 -4.39
CA CYS A 13 -4.20 10.48 -2.96
C CYS A 13 -5.15 11.51 -2.33
N SER A 14 -5.49 12.57 -3.07
CA SER A 14 -6.27 13.72 -2.62
C SER A 14 -5.68 14.37 -1.36
N VAL A 15 -4.35 14.50 -1.34
CA VAL A 15 -3.59 15.05 -0.21
C VAL A 15 -2.74 16.22 -0.65
N MET A 16 -2.55 17.16 0.29
CA MET A 16 -1.68 18.31 0.14
C MET A 16 -0.31 18.01 0.79
N CYS A 17 0.75 18.11 0.01
CA CYS A 17 2.13 18.04 0.47
C CYS A 17 2.69 19.46 0.61
N MET A 18 3.52 19.70 1.63
CA MET A 18 3.99 21.06 1.93
C MET A 18 5.01 21.58 0.92
N ASP A 19 5.75 20.68 0.27
CA ASP A 19 6.84 21.00 -0.66
C ASP A 19 6.91 20.00 -1.82
N ASP A 20 7.58 20.39 -2.91
CA ASP A 20 7.78 19.56 -4.12
C ASP A 20 8.61 18.31 -3.83
N ASP A 21 9.66 18.42 -3.03
CA ASP A 21 10.51 17.27 -2.66
C ASP A 21 9.70 16.22 -1.87
N LEU A 22 8.80 16.68 -0.99
CA LEU A 22 7.90 15.82 -0.25
C LEU A 22 6.86 15.16 -1.17
N LEU A 23 6.38 15.86 -2.20
CA LEU A 23 5.49 15.30 -3.21
C LEU A 23 6.21 14.24 -4.06
N LYS A 24 7.45 14.49 -4.49
CA LYS A 24 8.28 13.52 -5.21
C LYS A 24 8.54 12.27 -4.38
N LEU A 25 8.80 12.43 -3.09
CA LEU A 25 8.92 11.31 -2.16
C LEU A 25 7.57 10.60 -1.96
N HIS A 26 6.47 11.35 -1.86
CA HIS A 26 5.11 10.82 -1.77
C HIS A 26 4.79 9.92 -2.97
N PHE A 27 5.10 10.35 -4.20
CA PHE A 27 4.91 9.56 -5.42
C PHE A 27 5.74 8.27 -5.42
N GLN A 28 6.92 8.31 -4.80
CA GLN A 28 7.76 7.13 -4.63
C GLN A 28 7.27 6.20 -3.50
N GLY A 29 6.40 6.72 -2.62
CA GLY A 29 5.84 6.01 -1.48
C GLY A 29 4.88 4.88 -1.87
N GLN A 30 4.93 3.79 -1.10
CA GLN A 30 4.09 2.61 -1.32
C GLN A 30 2.60 2.96 -1.36
N LYS A 31 2.13 3.87 -0.49
CA LYS A 31 0.72 4.28 -0.44
C LYS A 31 0.23 4.86 -1.77
N HIS A 32 1.04 5.73 -2.39
CA HIS A 32 0.70 6.35 -3.66
C HIS A 32 0.75 5.33 -4.80
N LYS A 33 1.83 4.54 -4.90
CA LYS A 33 2.00 3.49 -5.91
C LYS A 33 0.86 2.47 -5.88
N THR A 34 0.45 2.04 -4.69
CA THR A 34 -0.70 1.12 -4.55
C THR A 34 -2.00 1.73 -5.05
N LYS A 35 -2.26 3.00 -4.71
CA LYS A 35 -3.47 3.68 -5.17
C LYS A 35 -3.45 3.92 -6.69
N LEU A 36 -2.28 4.23 -7.25
CA LEU A 36 -2.07 4.33 -8.70
C LEU A 36 -2.32 2.98 -9.41
N GLN A 37 -1.71 1.90 -8.96
CA GLN A 37 -1.88 0.57 -9.56
C GLN A 37 -3.35 0.12 -9.50
N MET A 38 -4.03 0.36 -8.38
CA MET A 38 -5.47 0.10 -8.25
C MET A 38 -6.28 0.85 -9.30
N LEU A 39 -6.00 2.15 -9.49
CA LEU A 39 -6.67 2.98 -10.50
C LEU A 39 -6.36 2.52 -11.93
N GLU A 40 -5.15 2.05 -12.18
CA GLU A 40 -4.72 1.50 -13.48
C GLU A 40 -5.49 0.22 -13.83
N ILE A 41 -5.59 -0.72 -12.88
CA ILE A 41 -6.39 -1.96 -13.04
C ILE A 41 -7.85 -1.63 -13.34
N ILE A 42 -8.46 -0.69 -12.61
CA ILE A 42 -9.84 -0.25 -12.85
C ILE A 42 -10.00 0.37 -14.24
N ARG A 43 -9.02 1.17 -14.69
CA ARG A 43 -9.03 1.80 -16.03
C ARG A 43 -8.90 0.79 -17.16
N GLU A 44 -8.16 -0.29 -16.95
CA GLU A 44 -8.02 -1.38 -17.93
C GLU A 44 -9.21 -2.36 -17.92
N GLY A 45 -10.29 -2.05 -17.19
CA GLY A 45 -11.47 -2.91 -17.10
C GLY A 45 -11.29 -4.10 -16.15
N GLY A 46 -10.21 -4.11 -15.36
CA GLY A 46 -9.99 -5.05 -14.28
C GLY A 46 -10.87 -4.71 -13.06
N GLU A 47 -11.38 -5.73 -12.41
CA GLU A 47 -12.17 -5.61 -11.19
C GLU A 47 -11.27 -5.14 -10.05
N ALA A 48 -11.60 -4.02 -9.43
CA ALA A 48 -10.87 -3.54 -8.26
C ALA A 48 -10.98 -4.59 -7.13
N PRO A 49 -9.87 -5.11 -6.56
CA PRO A 49 -9.93 -5.99 -5.40
C PRO A 49 -10.60 -5.25 -4.24
N ASN A 50 -11.87 -5.55 -4.02
CA ASN A 50 -12.76 -4.87 -3.06
C ASN A 50 -12.45 -5.20 -1.59
N THR A 51 -11.23 -5.69 -1.30
CA THR A 51 -10.84 -6.13 0.04
C THR A 51 -9.49 -5.52 0.44
N PRO A 52 -9.42 -4.80 1.57
CA PRO A 52 -8.14 -4.37 2.13
C PRO A 52 -7.29 -5.60 2.42
N LYS A 53 -6.20 -5.79 1.68
CA LYS A 53 -5.31 -6.96 1.81
C LYS A 53 -4.29 -6.72 2.93
N TRP A 54 -4.80 -6.53 4.13
CA TRP A 54 -4.00 -6.38 5.35
C TRP A 54 -3.81 -7.74 6.02
N CYS A 55 -2.56 -8.09 6.31
CA CYS A 55 -2.24 -9.27 7.10
C CYS A 55 -2.04 -8.87 8.56
N GLU A 56 -2.92 -9.29 9.46
CA GLU A 56 -2.83 -8.98 10.90
C GLU A 56 -1.64 -9.67 11.59
N LEU A 57 -1.27 -10.87 11.13
CA LEU A 57 -0.11 -11.63 11.64
C LEU A 57 1.22 -10.97 11.31
N CYS A 58 1.33 -10.42 10.11
CA CYS A 58 2.53 -9.77 9.62
C CYS A 58 2.47 -8.24 9.78
N THR A 59 1.33 -7.71 10.21
CA THR A 59 0.98 -6.27 10.22
C THR A 59 1.46 -5.59 8.95
N LEU A 60 1.20 -6.25 7.82
CA LEU A 60 1.73 -5.88 6.50
C LEU A 60 0.56 -5.67 5.55
N TRP A 61 0.56 -4.52 4.91
CA TRP A 61 -0.37 -4.20 3.84
C TRP A 61 0.17 -4.73 2.51
N CYS A 62 -0.61 -5.57 1.83
CA CYS A 62 -0.29 -6.03 0.48
C CYS A 62 -1.03 -5.17 -0.56
N CYS A 63 -0.30 -4.83 -1.62
CA CYS A 63 -0.77 -3.96 -2.70
C CYS A 63 -1.71 -4.69 -3.68
N ASP A 64 -1.49 -5.99 -3.88
CA ASP A 64 -2.20 -6.79 -4.87
C ASP A 64 -2.81 -8.02 -4.24
N GLU A 65 -3.91 -8.52 -4.81
CA GLU A 65 -4.46 -9.82 -4.41
C GLU A 65 -3.46 -10.94 -4.66
N PHE A 66 -2.77 -10.91 -5.80
CA PHE A 66 -1.76 -11.91 -6.12
C PHE A 66 -0.59 -11.85 -5.13
N ALA A 67 -0.12 -10.65 -4.77
CA ALA A 67 0.94 -10.46 -3.79
C ALA A 67 0.48 -10.86 -2.37
N PHE A 68 -0.77 -10.59 -2.00
CA PHE A 68 -1.35 -11.02 -0.73
C PHE A 68 -1.52 -12.53 -0.65
N LYS A 69 -2.00 -13.15 -1.72
CA LYS A 69 -2.16 -14.60 -1.82
C LYS A 69 -0.80 -15.30 -1.74
N GLN A 70 0.18 -14.83 -2.50
CA GLN A 70 1.58 -15.27 -2.36
C GLN A 70 2.16 -15.00 -0.97
N HIS A 71 1.80 -13.89 -0.34
CA HIS A 71 2.23 -13.58 1.02
C HIS A 71 1.69 -14.61 2.01
N LEU A 72 0.39 -14.93 1.95
CA LEU A 72 -0.27 -15.90 2.82
C LEU A 72 0.29 -17.32 2.63
N GLU A 73 0.56 -17.71 1.38
CA GLU A 73 1.21 -18.98 1.03
C GLU A 73 2.74 -18.94 1.20
N GLY A 74 3.29 -17.78 1.55
CA GLY A 74 4.72 -17.55 1.67
C GLY A 74 5.31 -18.13 2.95
N LYS A 75 6.52 -18.70 2.85
CA LYS A 75 7.25 -19.30 3.99
C LYS A 75 7.36 -18.36 5.20
N LYS A 76 7.54 -17.05 4.98
CA LYS A 76 7.62 -16.03 6.05
C LYS A 76 6.33 -15.92 6.86
N HIS A 77 5.18 -15.90 6.18
CA HIS A 77 3.87 -15.86 6.84
C HIS A 77 3.59 -17.18 7.57
N ILE A 78 3.82 -18.32 6.89
CA ILE A 78 3.59 -19.66 7.43
C ILE A 78 4.42 -19.90 8.69
N LEU A 79 5.71 -19.51 8.72
CA LEU A 79 6.55 -19.62 9.90
C LEU A 79 5.97 -18.86 11.10
N LYS A 80 5.51 -17.62 10.87
CA LYS A 80 4.90 -16.77 11.91
C LYS A 80 3.55 -17.34 12.39
N LEU A 81 2.74 -17.83 11.46
CA LEU A 81 1.48 -18.51 11.73
C LEU A 81 1.67 -19.79 12.55
N HIS A 82 2.67 -20.61 12.20
CA HIS A 82 3.00 -21.84 12.93
C HIS A 82 3.56 -21.56 14.33
N ALA A 83 4.37 -20.51 14.49
CA ALA A 83 4.86 -20.06 15.79
C ALA A 83 3.69 -19.63 16.70
N MET A 84 2.76 -18.80 16.19
CA MET A 84 1.59 -18.38 16.97
C MET A 84 0.63 -19.53 17.30
N LYS A 85 0.45 -20.50 16.39
CA LYS A 85 -0.39 -21.69 16.66
C LYS A 85 0.19 -22.59 17.77
N LYS A 86 1.50 -22.55 18.02
CA LYS A 86 2.15 -23.35 19.08
C LYS A 86 1.99 -22.75 20.48
N GLU A 87 1.75 -21.45 20.62
CA GLU A 87 1.55 -20.81 21.94
C GLU A 87 0.14 -20.98 22.52
N LYS A 88 -0.81 -21.53 21.76
CA LYS A 88 -2.17 -21.83 22.24
C LYS A 88 -2.38 -23.26 22.74
N LYS A 89 -1.31 -24.00 23.05
CA LYS A 89 -1.40 -25.36 23.61
C LYS A 89 -0.97 -25.39 25.06
#